data_AF-A0A927L7C1-F1
#
_entry.id   AF-A0A927L7C1-F1
#
_cell.length_a   1.000
_cell.length_b   1.000
_cell.length_c   1.000
_cell.angle_alpha   90.00
_cell.angle_beta   90.00
_cell.angle_gamma   90.00
#
_symmetry.space_group_name_H-M   'P 1'
#
loop_
_entity.id
_entity.type
_entity.pdbx_description
1 polymer ?
#
loop_
_entity_poly.entity_id
_entity_poly.type
_entity_poly.pdbx_seq_one_letter_code
_entity_poly.pdbx_strand_id
1 'polypeptide(L)'
;MRWLTLYARSRQVPASLAAMVIGAAAVWAPAARDGGGPADPKMPVFVLVAGVTAASIGLGGQDLALDRTAAIGWRPRRAAHVLLIGAVVGAVLLAVATTTDTDLATTAFVVRDSAGLAGLVALGAVVCGGAYAWTPVVLWLSFSVFAPAPTSLPMEVATWMLLPPGTPAATWTALALAVTGTTLYAFAGPRR
;
A
#
# COMPACT_ATOMS: atom_id res chain seq x y z
N MET A 1 -21.59 1.83 -17.89
CA MET A 1 -20.57 2.78 -17.39
C MET A 1 -20.91 3.44 -16.06
N ARG A 2 -22.18 3.78 -15.78
CA ARG A 2 -22.61 4.45 -14.54
C ARG A 2 -22.22 3.75 -13.22
N TRP A 3 -22.24 2.42 -13.18
CA TRP A 3 -21.98 1.65 -11.96
C TRP A 3 -20.53 1.74 -11.46
N LEU A 4 -19.54 1.66 -12.36
CA LEU A 4 -18.12 1.77 -12.00
C LEU A 4 -17.78 3.15 -11.43
N THR A 5 -18.33 4.21 -12.02
CA THR A 5 -18.13 5.58 -11.53
C THR A 5 -18.76 5.77 -10.14
N LEU A 6 -19.96 5.22 -9.92
CA LEU A 6 -20.60 5.26 -8.59
C LEU A 6 -19.79 4.47 -7.55
N TYR A 7 -19.26 3.30 -7.93
CA TYR A 7 -18.37 2.51 -7.07
C TYR A 7 -17.07 3.26 -6.73
N ALA A 8 -16.43 3.87 -7.73
CA ALA A 8 -15.21 4.64 -7.52
C ALA A 8 -15.44 5.84 -6.59
N ARG A 9 -16.57 6.55 -6.74
CA ARG A 9 -16.95 7.67 -5.87
C ARG A 9 -17.27 7.21 -4.45
N SER A 10 -18.05 6.14 -4.28
CA SER A 10 -18.36 5.64 -2.93
C SER A 10 -17.11 5.19 -2.18
N ARG A 11 -16.10 4.72 -2.91
CA ARG A 11 -14.79 4.31 -2.39
C ARG A 11 -13.76 5.45 -2.34
N GLN A 12 -14.16 6.70 -2.57
CA GLN A 12 -13.28 7.89 -2.55
C GLN A 12 -12.05 7.80 -3.47
N VAL A 13 -12.11 6.97 -4.52
CA VAL A 13 -10.96 6.70 -5.41
C VAL A 13 -10.37 7.98 -6.03
N PRO A 14 -11.17 8.94 -6.54
CA PRO A 14 -10.60 10.17 -7.11
C PRO A 14 -9.84 11.01 -6.08
N ALA A 15 -10.37 11.11 -4.85
CA ALA A 15 -9.75 11.88 -3.78
C ALA A 15 -8.47 11.22 -3.29
N SER A 16 -8.49 9.90 -3.09
CA SER A 16 -7.29 9.12 -2.73
C SER A 16 -6.21 9.21 -3.80
N LEU A 17 -6.59 9.15 -5.09
CA LEU A 17 -5.63 9.28 -6.19
C LEU A 17 -5.02 10.67 -6.24
N ALA A 18 -5.82 11.73 -6.07
CA ALA A 18 -5.32 13.10 -6.00
C ALA A 18 -4.35 13.27 -4.81
N ALA A 19 -4.73 12.79 -3.62
CA ALA A 19 -3.87 12.84 -2.44
C ALA A 19 -2.54 12.09 -2.64
N MET A 20 -2.60 10.92 -3.27
CA MET A 20 -1.42 10.13 -3.60
C MET A 20 -0.49 10.85 -4.59
N VAL A 21 -1.03 11.43 -5.66
CA VAL A 21 -0.23 12.18 -6.65
C VAL A 21 0.39 13.42 -6.02
N ILE A 22 -0.37 14.17 -5.23
CA ILE A 22 0.13 15.36 -4.50
C ILE A 22 1.22 14.95 -3.52
N GLY A 23 1.00 13.89 -2.73
CA GLY A 23 1.98 13.38 -1.76
C GLY A 23 3.26 12.90 -2.42
N ALA A 24 3.14 12.13 -3.51
CA ALA A 24 4.28 11.70 -4.31
C ALA A 24 5.06 12.92 -4.85
N ALA A 25 4.39 13.90 -5.44
CA ALA A 25 5.02 15.12 -5.93
C ALA A 25 5.70 15.94 -4.83
N ALA A 26 5.11 16.03 -3.63
CA ALA A 26 5.66 16.76 -2.50
C ALA A 26 6.93 16.11 -1.92
N VAL A 27 6.96 14.77 -1.82
CA VAL A 27 8.15 14.01 -1.42
C VAL A 27 9.22 14.04 -2.52
N TRP A 28 8.79 14.14 -3.79
CA TRP A 28 9.66 14.12 -4.96
C TRP A 28 10.37 15.45 -5.25
N ALA A 29 9.69 16.57 -5.08
CA ALA A 29 10.21 17.89 -5.44
C ALA A 29 11.56 18.26 -4.78
N PRO A 30 11.84 17.87 -3.52
CA PRO A 30 13.16 18.04 -2.90
C PRO A 30 14.18 17.03 -3.44
N ALA A 31 13.82 15.74 -3.53
CA ALA A 31 14.73 14.67 -3.93
C ALA A 31 15.30 14.84 -5.35
N ALA A 32 14.50 15.37 -6.28
CA ALA A 32 14.93 15.67 -7.64
C ALA A 32 15.96 16.81 -7.73
N ARG A 33 16.11 17.64 -6.67
CA ARG A 33 17.05 18.76 -6.64
C ARG A 33 18.41 18.42 -6.05
N ASP A 34 18.48 17.37 -5.23
CA ASP A 34 19.67 17.08 -4.42
C ASP A 34 20.74 16.23 -5.13
N GLY A 35 20.52 15.86 -6.40
CA GLY A 35 21.57 15.33 -7.29
C GLY A 35 22.23 14.02 -6.83
N GLY A 36 21.65 12.88 -7.20
CA GLY A 36 22.40 11.65 -7.53
C GLY A 36 23.21 10.96 -6.43
N GLY A 37 22.83 11.07 -5.16
CA GLY A 37 23.32 10.16 -4.11
C GLY A 37 22.73 8.74 -4.25
N PRO A 38 23.29 7.73 -3.56
CA PRO A 38 22.67 6.40 -3.48
C PRO A 38 21.22 6.54 -3.01
N ALA A 39 20.28 5.93 -3.72
CA ALA A 39 18.88 6.04 -3.37
C ALA A 39 18.62 5.41 -1.99
N ASP A 40 18.26 6.25 -1.01
CA ASP A 40 17.82 5.79 0.30
C ASP A 40 16.49 5.02 0.13
N PRO A 41 16.43 3.72 0.45
CA PRO A 41 15.22 2.91 0.29
C PRO A 41 14.03 3.43 1.12
N LYS A 42 14.26 4.31 2.10
CA LYS A 42 13.18 4.94 2.88
C LYS A 42 12.31 5.84 2.01
N MET A 43 12.89 6.58 1.07
CA MET A 43 12.14 7.51 0.21
C MET A 43 11.04 6.84 -0.62
N PRO A 44 11.32 5.80 -1.43
CA PRO A 44 10.27 5.10 -2.15
C PRO A 44 9.26 4.44 -1.20
N VAL A 45 9.70 3.92 -0.05
CA VAL A 45 8.79 3.32 0.95
C VAL A 45 7.85 4.36 1.56
N PHE A 46 8.32 5.57 1.86
CA PHE A 46 7.45 6.66 2.34
C PHE A 46 6.36 7.00 1.31
N VAL A 47 6.72 7.05 0.02
CA VAL A 47 5.75 7.28 -1.06
C VAL A 47 4.73 6.15 -1.14
N LEU A 48 5.18 4.88 -1.10
CA LEU A 48 4.29 3.72 -1.13
C LEU A 48 3.34 3.70 0.09
N VAL A 49 3.86 3.93 1.29
CA VAL A 49 3.07 3.96 2.53
C VAL A 49 2.07 5.12 2.51
N ALA A 50 2.46 6.31 2.05
CA ALA A 50 1.55 7.44 1.91
C ALA A 50 0.42 7.13 0.91
N GLY A 51 0.76 6.53 -0.25
CA GLY A 51 -0.22 6.13 -1.26
C GLY A 51 -1.21 5.08 -0.75
N VAL A 52 -0.72 4.03 -0.10
CA VAL A 52 -1.56 2.99 0.50
C VAL A 52 -2.42 3.54 1.65
N THR A 53 -1.87 4.45 2.47
CA THR A 53 -2.61 5.14 3.53
C THR A 53 -3.77 5.96 2.96
N ALA A 54 -3.52 6.74 1.91
CA ALA A 54 -4.56 7.50 1.22
C ALA A 54 -5.63 6.59 0.58
N ALA A 55 -5.22 5.47 -0.01
CA ALA A 55 -6.11 4.50 -0.62
C ALA A 55 -6.92 3.69 0.41
N SER A 56 -6.44 3.58 1.65
CA SER A 56 -7.11 2.85 2.73
C SER A 56 -8.51 3.36 3.05
N ILE A 57 -8.77 4.65 2.79
CA ILE A 57 -10.07 5.31 2.97
C ILE A 57 -11.16 4.58 2.19
N GLY A 58 -10.83 4.02 1.02
CA GLY A 58 -11.75 3.24 0.20
C GLY A 58 -12.15 1.89 0.79
N LEU A 59 -11.39 1.34 1.74
CA LEU A 59 -11.67 0.02 2.31
C LEU A 59 -12.89 0.01 3.26
N GLY A 60 -13.23 1.15 3.87
CA GLY A 60 -14.38 1.25 4.77
C GLY A 60 -15.75 1.17 4.08
N GLY A 61 -15.88 1.63 2.84
CA GLY A 61 -17.19 1.79 2.19
C GLY A 61 -18.06 2.86 2.87
N GLN A 62 -19.13 3.31 2.22
CA GLN A 62 -20.02 4.34 2.80
C GLN A 62 -21.03 3.74 3.80
N ASP A 63 -21.45 2.50 3.57
CA ASP A 63 -22.40 1.80 4.44
C ASP A 63 -22.10 0.28 4.45
N LEU A 64 -21.56 -0.18 5.58
CA LEU A 64 -21.18 -1.58 5.78
C LEU A 64 -22.36 -2.52 5.96
N ALA A 65 -23.53 -2.02 6.35
CA ALA A 65 -24.74 -2.82 6.45
C ALA A 65 -25.27 -3.14 5.04
N LEU A 66 -25.32 -2.13 4.16
CA LEU A 66 -25.72 -2.30 2.75
C LEU A 66 -24.75 -3.19 1.97
N ASP A 67 -23.44 -3.04 2.18
CA ASP A 67 -22.43 -3.91 1.55
C ASP A 67 -22.54 -5.39 1.97
N ARG A 68 -23.21 -5.71 3.08
CA ARG A 68 -23.36 -7.10 3.55
C ARG A 68 -24.67 -7.74 3.11
N THR A 69 -25.70 -6.95 2.84
CA THR A 69 -27.04 -7.44 2.46
C THR A 69 -27.26 -7.48 0.95
N ALA A 70 -26.43 -6.79 0.16
CA ALA A 70 -26.57 -6.79 -1.29
C ALA A 70 -26.25 -8.18 -1.89
N ALA A 71 -27.11 -8.65 -2.80
CA ALA A 71 -27.00 -9.96 -3.48
C ALA A 71 -25.86 -10.06 -4.53
N ILE A 72 -24.83 -9.24 -4.40
CA ILE A 72 -23.70 -9.17 -5.33
C ILE A 72 -22.47 -9.89 -4.77
N GLY A 73 -21.66 -10.45 -5.67
CA GLY A 73 -20.38 -11.08 -5.32
C GLY A 73 -19.36 -10.05 -4.82
N TRP A 74 -19.41 -9.69 -3.53
CA TRP A 74 -18.49 -8.73 -2.93
C TRP A 74 -17.07 -9.25 -2.79
N ARG A 75 -16.89 -10.57 -2.59
CA ARG A 75 -15.58 -11.19 -2.41
C ARG A 75 -14.59 -10.86 -3.54
N PRO A 76 -14.89 -11.15 -4.82
CA PRO A 76 -13.98 -10.82 -5.92
C PRO A 76 -13.77 -9.31 -6.08
N ARG A 77 -14.79 -8.50 -5.79
CA ARG A 77 -14.68 -7.03 -5.89
C ARG A 77 -13.76 -6.44 -4.82
N ARG A 78 -13.84 -6.95 -3.59
CA ARG A 78 -12.96 -6.56 -2.48
C ARG A 78 -11.52 -6.98 -2.75
N ALA A 79 -11.32 -8.22 -3.21
CA ALA A 79 -9.99 -8.70 -3.63
C ALA A 79 -9.42 -7.83 -4.75
N ALA A 80 -10.19 -7.59 -5.82
CA ALA A 80 -9.78 -6.73 -6.92
C ALA A 80 -9.45 -5.30 -6.47
N HIS A 81 -10.20 -4.76 -5.50
CA HIS A 81 -9.95 -3.42 -4.97
C HIS A 81 -8.61 -3.36 -4.23
N VAL A 82 -8.28 -4.35 -3.39
CA VAL A 82 -6.97 -4.42 -2.70
C VAL A 82 -5.82 -4.55 -3.72
N LEU A 83 -5.97 -5.44 -4.71
CA LEU A 83 -4.97 -5.61 -5.77
C LEU A 83 -4.78 -4.33 -6.59
N LEU A 84 -5.87 -3.61 -6.90
CA LEU A 84 -5.81 -2.33 -7.59
C LEU A 84 -5.10 -1.26 -6.75
N ILE A 85 -5.27 -1.24 -5.43
CA ILE A 85 -4.52 -0.32 -4.56
C ILE A 85 -3.02 -0.54 -4.72
N GLY A 86 -2.56 -1.79 -4.56
CA GLY A 86 -1.14 -2.11 -4.74
C GLY A 86 -0.63 -1.75 -6.15
N ALA A 87 -1.36 -2.16 -7.19
CA ALA A 87 -0.99 -1.89 -8.57
C ALA A 87 -0.91 -0.39 -8.89
N VAL A 88 -1.89 0.40 -8.45
CA VAL A 88 -1.95 1.85 -8.71
C VAL A 88 -0.85 2.59 -7.96
N VAL A 89 -0.63 2.26 -6.68
CA VAL A 89 0.43 2.89 -5.87
C VAL A 89 1.81 2.58 -6.46
N GLY A 90 2.08 1.31 -6.80
CA GLY A 90 3.34 0.92 -7.44
C GLY A 90 3.53 1.58 -8.81
N ALA A 91 2.49 1.61 -9.64
CA ALA A 91 2.55 2.24 -10.96
C ALA A 91 2.82 3.76 -10.89
N VAL A 92 2.24 4.46 -9.91
CA VAL A 92 2.52 5.90 -9.69
C VAL A 92 3.97 6.12 -9.32
N LEU A 93 4.53 5.32 -8.40
CA LEU A 93 5.95 5.45 -8.05
C LEU A 93 6.86 5.17 -9.25
N LEU A 94 6.60 4.10 -10.02
CA LEU A 94 7.38 3.79 -11.21
C LEU A 94 7.26 4.88 -12.28
N ALA A 95 6.07 5.44 -12.48
CA ALA A 95 5.87 6.54 -13.42
C ALA A 95 6.68 7.78 -13.00
N VAL A 96 6.68 8.13 -11.71
CA VAL A 96 7.53 9.22 -11.20
C VAL A 96 9.01 8.90 -11.40
N ALA A 97 9.45 7.68 -11.10
CA ALA A 97 10.83 7.26 -11.30
C ALA A 97 11.30 7.38 -12.76
N THR A 98 10.44 7.08 -13.75
CA THR A 98 10.79 7.23 -15.17
C THR A 98 10.98 8.68 -15.64
N THR A 99 10.52 9.66 -14.86
CA THR A 99 10.67 11.08 -15.24
C THR A 99 12.02 11.68 -14.88
N THR A 100 12.94 10.91 -14.27
CA THR A 100 14.25 11.39 -13.84
C THR A 100 15.29 10.28 -13.93
N ASP A 101 16.55 10.63 -14.19
CA ASP A 101 17.70 9.71 -14.27
C ASP A 101 18.13 9.12 -12.91
N THR A 102 17.22 9.07 -11.93
CA THR A 102 17.50 8.60 -10.56
C THR A 102 16.98 7.19 -10.36
N ASP A 103 17.86 6.24 -10.03
CA ASP A 103 17.48 4.87 -9.71
C ASP A 103 16.94 4.78 -8.27
N LEU A 104 15.68 5.18 -8.07
CA LEU A 104 15.06 5.26 -6.73
C LEU A 104 14.83 3.90 -6.08
N ALA A 105 14.42 2.94 -6.89
CA ALA A 105 14.06 1.61 -6.47
C ALA A 105 13.90 0.73 -7.70
N THR A 106 14.47 -0.47 -7.65
CA THR A 106 14.23 -1.48 -8.67
C THR A 106 12.74 -1.82 -8.77
N THR A 107 12.27 -2.18 -9.97
CA THR A 107 10.88 -2.63 -10.17
C THR A 107 10.49 -3.77 -9.24
N ALA A 108 11.42 -4.69 -8.95
CA ALA A 108 11.19 -5.81 -8.03
C ALA A 108 10.90 -5.32 -6.60
N PHE A 109 11.61 -4.30 -6.12
CA PHE A 109 11.36 -3.65 -4.84
C PHE A 109 9.96 -3.03 -4.80
N VAL A 110 9.61 -2.23 -5.81
CA VAL A 110 8.31 -1.53 -5.87
C VAL A 110 7.14 -2.52 -5.92
N VAL A 111 7.25 -3.59 -6.70
CA VAL A 111 6.19 -4.60 -6.83
C VAL A 111 6.01 -5.37 -5.51
N ARG A 112 7.11 -5.81 -4.87
CA ARG A 112 7.06 -6.51 -3.58
C ARG A 112 6.39 -5.65 -2.52
N ASP A 113 6.83 -4.40 -2.38
CA ASP A 113 6.40 -3.51 -1.31
C ASP A 113 4.97 -3.04 -1.51
N SER A 114 4.59 -2.66 -2.72
CA SER A 114 3.20 -2.28 -3.01
C SER A 114 2.22 -3.43 -2.76
N ALA A 115 2.58 -4.67 -3.10
CA ALA A 115 1.76 -5.85 -2.82
C ALA A 115 1.65 -6.13 -1.31
N GLY A 116 2.78 -6.13 -0.59
CA GLY A 116 2.80 -6.38 0.86
C GLY A 116 2.05 -5.31 1.65
N LEU A 117 2.23 -4.03 1.30
CA LEU A 117 1.54 -2.91 1.95
C LEU A 117 0.02 -2.90 1.65
N ALA A 118 -0.39 -3.23 0.43
CA ALA A 118 -1.80 -3.40 0.09
C ALA A 118 -2.46 -4.51 0.92
N GLY A 119 -1.76 -5.62 1.13
CA GLY A 119 -2.18 -6.68 2.04
C GLY A 119 -2.27 -6.22 3.50
N LEU A 120 -1.24 -5.54 3.99
CA LEU A 120 -1.18 -5.06 5.37
C LEU A 120 -2.28 -4.04 5.70
N VAL A 121 -2.60 -3.12 4.77
CA VAL A 121 -3.71 -2.18 4.97
C VAL A 121 -5.08 -2.89 4.93
N ALA A 122 -5.20 -3.94 4.12
CA ALA A 122 -6.41 -4.76 4.07
C ALA A 122 -6.60 -5.55 5.38
N LEU A 123 -5.52 -6.09 5.96
CA LEU A 123 -5.54 -6.65 7.31
C LEU A 123 -5.94 -5.60 8.34
N GLY A 124 -5.41 -4.38 8.24
CA GLY A 124 -5.81 -3.26 9.08
C GLY A 124 -7.30 -2.99 9.01
N ALA A 125 -7.90 -2.98 7.82
CA ALA A 125 -9.34 -2.82 7.66
C ALA A 125 -10.13 -3.95 8.36
N VAL A 126 -9.66 -5.20 8.26
CA VAL A 126 -10.28 -6.37 8.91
C VAL A 126 -10.19 -6.31 10.44
N VAL A 127 -9.06 -5.87 10.99
CA VAL A 127 -8.78 -5.91 12.45
C VAL A 127 -9.22 -4.64 13.17
N CYS A 128 -8.95 -3.48 12.56
CA CYS A 128 -9.14 -2.15 13.14
C CYS A 128 -10.35 -1.40 12.56
N GLY A 129 -10.96 -1.91 11.48
CA GLY A 129 -12.05 -1.25 10.77
C GLY A 129 -11.57 -0.29 9.70
N GLY A 130 -12.50 0.18 8.86
CA GLY A 130 -12.17 1.03 7.71
C GLY A 130 -11.47 2.34 8.08
N ALA A 131 -11.92 3.01 9.15
CA ALA A 131 -11.37 4.29 9.60
C ALA A 131 -9.90 4.19 10.08
N TYR A 132 -9.50 3.02 10.57
CA TYR A 132 -8.17 2.79 11.15
C TYR A 132 -7.33 1.80 10.33
N ALA A 133 -7.73 1.50 9.09
CA ALA A 133 -7.07 0.54 8.22
C ALA A 133 -5.59 0.89 7.94
N TRP A 134 -5.26 2.19 7.96
CA TRP A 134 -3.90 2.70 7.77
C TRP A 134 -2.96 2.45 8.95
N THR A 135 -3.49 2.21 10.16
CA THR A 135 -2.69 2.17 11.39
C THR A 135 -1.58 1.12 11.37
N PRO A 136 -1.78 -0.13 10.90
CA PRO A 136 -0.69 -1.12 10.91
C PRO A 136 0.42 -0.76 9.94
N VAL A 137 0.07 -0.14 8.80
CA VAL A 137 1.06 0.27 7.80
C VAL A 137 1.97 1.37 8.36
N VAL A 138 1.39 2.41 8.96
CA VAL A 138 2.16 3.52 9.55
C VAL A 138 2.97 3.05 10.76
N LEU A 139 2.41 2.17 11.60
CA LEU A 139 3.13 1.59 12.73
C LEU A 139 4.34 0.75 12.27
N TRP A 140 4.15 -0.10 11.26
CA TRP A 140 5.21 -0.94 10.72
C TRP A 140 6.32 -0.10 10.07
N LEU A 141 5.95 0.94 9.32
CA LEU A 141 6.90 1.90 8.76
C LEU A 141 7.71 2.59 9.87
N SER A 142 7.02 3.10 10.89
CA SER A 142 7.65 3.80 12.01
C SER A 142 8.68 2.89 12.68
N PHE A 143 8.31 1.63 12.94
CA PHE A 143 9.25 0.65 13.47
C PHE A 143 10.44 0.42 12.52
N SER A 144 10.19 0.17 11.23
CA SER A 144 11.23 -0.16 10.25
C SER A 144 12.30 0.94 10.13
N VAL A 145 11.89 2.21 10.20
CA VAL A 145 12.80 3.36 10.06
C VAL A 145 13.73 3.54 11.26
N PHE A 146 13.27 3.17 12.47
CA PHE A 146 14.04 3.29 13.71
C PHE A 146 14.66 1.96 14.18
N ALA A 147 14.34 0.86 13.51
CA ALA A 147 14.86 -0.45 13.82
C ALA A 147 16.39 -0.50 13.61
N PRO A 148 17.12 -1.26 14.43
CA PRO A 148 18.53 -1.51 14.21
C PRO A 148 18.74 -2.34 12.94
N ALA A 149 20.00 -2.44 12.50
CA ALA A 149 20.36 -3.22 11.31
C ALA A 149 19.81 -4.66 11.38
N PRO A 150 19.27 -5.21 10.28
CA PRO A 150 18.65 -6.53 10.25
C PRO A 150 19.70 -7.64 10.26
N THR A 151 20.19 -7.98 11.46
CA THR A 151 21.19 -9.03 11.69
C THR A 151 20.57 -10.39 12.04
N SER A 152 19.23 -10.48 12.06
CA SER A 152 18.49 -11.69 12.40
C SER A 152 17.19 -11.77 11.59
N LEU A 153 16.69 -12.98 11.37
CA LEU A 153 15.45 -13.21 10.61
C LEU A 153 14.24 -12.45 11.14
N PRO A 154 13.97 -12.37 12.46
CA PRO A 154 12.87 -11.55 12.97
C PRO A 154 13.04 -10.06 12.63
N MET A 155 14.27 -9.56 12.67
CA MET A 155 14.54 -8.17 12.28
C MET A 155 14.37 -7.97 10.78
N GLU A 156 14.81 -8.91 9.95
CA GLU A 156 14.58 -8.86 8.50
C GLU A 156 13.08 -8.84 8.16
N VAL A 157 12.28 -9.66 8.85
CA VAL A 157 10.81 -9.64 8.74
C VAL A 157 10.28 -8.28 9.19
N ALA A 158 10.76 -7.73 10.30
CA ALA A 158 10.26 -6.47 10.83
C ALA A 158 10.66 -5.25 9.98
N THR A 159 11.78 -5.29 9.26
CA THR A 159 12.25 -4.22 8.37
C THR A 159 12.07 -4.54 6.89
N TRP A 160 11.20 -5.50 6.55
CA TRP A 160 11.10 -6.10 5.21
C TRP A 160 10.99 -5.08 4.07
N MET A 161 10.27 -3.98 4.30
CA MET A 161 10.06 -2.89 3.32
C MET A 161 11.36 -2.14 2.96
N LEU A 162 12.36 -2.11 3.85
CA LEU A 162 13.63 -1.44 3.59
C LEU A 162 14.68 -2.37 2.99
N LEU A 163 14.40 -3.68 2.93
CA LEU A 163 15.39 -4.67 2.51
C LEU A 163 15.57 -4.68 0.98
N PRO A 164 16.80 -4.92 0.50
CA PRO A 164 17.08 -5.04 -0.93
C PRO A 164 16.20 -6.09 -1.63
N PRO A 165 15.94 -5.93 -2.94
CA PRO A 165 15.31 -6.98 -3.74
C PRO A 165 16.14 -8.27 -3.68
N GLY A 166 15.47 -9.43 -3.71
CA GLY A 166 16.12 -10.74 -3.60
C GLY A 166 16.27 -11.26 -2.16
N THR A 167 16.02 -10.44 -1.14
CA THR A 167 16.05 -10.90 0.26
C THR A 167 14.85 -11.83 0.54
N PRO A 168 15.07 -13.13 0.89
CA PRO A 168 13.97 -14.10 1.01
C PRO A 168 12.95 -13.73 2.09
N ALA A 169 13.41 -13.31 3.28
CA ALA A 169 12.53 -12.92 4.38
C ALA A 169 11.60 -11.77 3.98
N ALA A 170 12.11 -10.79 3.25
CA ALA A 170 11.30 -9.67 2.77
C ALA A 170 10.22 -10.10 1.78
N THR A 171 10.59 -10.94 0.81
CA THR A 171 9.67 -11.47 -0.20
C THR A 171 8.56 -12.31 0.42
N TRP A 172 8.92 -13.22 1.34
CA TRP A 172 7.93 -14.05 2.03
C TRP A 172 7.02 -13.25 2.95
N THR A 173 7.56 -12.24 3.64
CA THR A 173 6.75 -11.35 4.49
C THR A 173 5.73 -10.58 3.65
N ALA A 174 6.18 -9.95 2.57
CA ALA A 174 5.30 -9.22 1.65
C ALA A 174 4.22 -10.12 1.04
N LEU A 175 4.61 -11.32 0.58
CA LEU A 175 3.69 -12.28 -0.01
C LEU A 175 2.68 -12.79 1.01
N ALA A 176 3.11 -13.12 2.22
CA ALA A 176 2.23 -13.55 3.30
C ALA A 176 1.21 -12.46 3.64
N LEU A 177 1.64 -11.20 3.80
CA LEU A 177 0.75 -10.06 4.05
C LEU A 177 -0.22 -9.83 2.87
N ALA A 178 0.26 -9.86 1.63
CA ALA A 178 -0.54 -9.70 0.43
C ALA A 178 -1.64 -10.76 0.34
N VAL A 179 -1.28 -12.04 0.49
CA VAL A 179 -2.22 -13.17 0.39
C VAL A 179 -3.20 -13.16 1.55
N THR A 180 -2.72 -13.07 2.80
CA THR A 180 -3.59 -13.13 3.98
C THR A 180 -4.50 -11.92 4.06
N GLY A 181 -3.99 -10.71 3.84
CA GLY A 181 -4.76 -9.48 3.85
C GLY A 181 -5.83 -9.43 2.78
N THR A 182 -5.46 -9.75 1.53
CA THR A 182 -6.42 -9.78 0.43
C THR A 182 -7.50 -10.82 0.67
N THR A 183 -7.12 -12.02 1.11
CA THR A 183 -8.05 -13.13 1.36
C THR A 183 -9.00 -12.78 2.50
N LEU A 184 -8.48 -12.40 3.67
CA LEU A 184 -9.30 -12.08 4.84
C LEU A 184 -10.22 -10.89 4.55
N TYR A 185 -9.74 -9.84 3.90
CA TYR A 185 -10.57 -8.70 3.54
C TYR A 185 -11.63 -9.05 2.48
N ALA A 186 -11.32 -9.93 1.51
CA ALA A 186 -12.30 -10.41 0.55
C ALA A 186 -13.46 -11.14 1.23
N PHE A 187 -13.18 -12.00 2.22
CA PHE A 187 -14.21 -12.77 2.92
C PHE A 187 -14.95 -11.97 4.00
N ALA A 188 -14.22 -11.27 4.87
CA ALA A 188 -14.79 -10.59 6.03
C ALA A 188 -15.21 -9.14 5.73
N GLY A 189 -14.46 -8.45 4.87
CA GLY A 189 -14.53 -6.99 4.76
C GLY A 189 -14.00 -6.29 6.02
N PRO A 190 -14.25 -4.98 6.16
CA PRO A 190 -13.76 -4.25 7.32
C PRO A 190 -14.57 -4.54 8.60
N ARG A 191 -13.92 -4.37 9.75
CA ARG A 191 -14.55 -4.40 11.08
C ARG A 191 -15.56 -3.26 11.24
N ARG A 192 -16.55 -3.48 12.09
CA ARG A 192 -17.55 -2.47 12.50
C ARG A 192 -16.91 -1.39 13.36
#